data_AF-A0AA96TAU1-F1
#
_entry.id   AF-A0AA96TAU1-F1
#
_cell.length_a   1.000
_cell.length_b   1.000
_cell.length_c   1.000
_cell.angle_alpha   90.00
_cell.angle_beta   90.00
_cell.angle_gamma   90.00
#
_symmetry.space_group_name_H-M   'P 1'
#
loop_
_entity.id
_entity.type
_entity.pdbx_description
1 polymer ?
#
loop_
_entity_poly.entity_id
_entity_poly.type
_entity_poly.pdbx_seq_one_letter_code
_entity_poly.pdbx_strand_id
1 'polypeptide(L)'
;MAYAEQKYYVSGYLLGRSPAVPEAVFPYWEKQAERIIDQYTFDRVKRDNDLVSDEVRDCTCELTELLYAADSVSQQTLQQGGAGPLVSYSNDGESGTFDLSQSVYTESGKAAKIREIIYRYLGNTGLLYAGV
;
A
#
# COMPACT_ATOMS: atom_id res chain seq x y z
N MET A 1 -3.42 -12.71 -11.24
CA MET A 1 -4.89 -12.79 -11.04
C MET A 1 -5.15 -11.87 -9.89
N ALA A 2 -6.21 -11.06 -9.90
CA ALA A 2 -6.46 -10.17 -8.77
C ALA A 2 -6.57 -11.01 -7.49
N TYR A 3 -5.84 -10.62 -6.44
CA TYR A 3 -5.88 -11.29 -5.16
C TYR A 3 -7.14 -10.90 -4.40
N ALA A 4 -7.57 -9.65 -4.54
CA ALA A 4 -8.84 -9.17 -4.01
C ALA A 4 -9.69 -8.55 -5.13
N GLU A 5 -10.93 -9.03 -5.28
CA GLU A 5 -11.90 -8.38 -6.15
C GLU A 5 -12.54 -7.18 -5.45
N GLN A 6 -13.04 -6.20 -6.22
CA GLN A 6 -13.76 -5.05 -5.67
C GLN A 6 -14.96 -5.48 -4.82
N LYS A 7 -15.64 -6.57 -5.20
CA LYS A 7 -16.74 -7.13 -4.42
C LYS A 7 -16.27 -7.58 -3.03
N TYR A 8 -15.13 -8.29 -2.97
CA TYR A 8 -14.54 -8.72 -1.70
C TYR A 8 -14.12 -7.52 -0.85
N TYR A 9 -13.50 -6.50 -1.47
CA TYR A 9 -13.12 -5.27 -0.78
C TYR A 9 -14.33 -4.61 -0.08
N VAL A 10 -15.46 -4.47 -0.77
CA VAL A 10 -16.65 -3.79 -0.22
C VAL A 10 -17.41 -4.65 0.79
N SER A 11 -17.70 -5.92 0.47
CA SER A 11 -18.56 -6.75 1.32
C SER A 11 -17.80 -7.59 2.35
N GLY A 12 -16.57 -8.00 2.03
CA GLY A 12 -15.73 -8.86 2.87
C GLY A 12 -14.85 -8.05 3.81
N TYR A 13 -13.98 -7.21 3.24
CA TYR A 13 -12.98 -6.45 4.02
C TYR A 13 -13.59 -5.25 4.76
N LEU A 14 -14.35 -4.39 4.07
CA LEU A 14 -14.89 -3.17 4.68
C LEU A 14 -16.06 -3.40 5.63
N LEU A 15 -16.74 -4.55 5.55
CA LEU A 15 -17.88 -4.92 6.41
C LEU A 15 -18.94 -3.79 6.54
N GLY A 16 -19.22 -3.09 5.44
CA GLY A 16 -20.19 -1.99 5.39
C GLY A 16 -19.62 -0.59 5.68
N ARG A 17 -18.30 -0.43 5.86
CA ARG A 17 -17.65 0.89 5.85
C ARG A 17 -17.62 1.51 4.45
N SER A 18 -17.53 2.83 4.41
CA SER A 18 -17.36 3.56 3.15
C SER A 18 -15.99 3.24 2.52
N PRO A 19 -15.95 2.91 1.21
CA PRO A 19 -14.69 2.59 0.54
C PRO A 19 -13.80 3.82 0.41
N ALA A 20 -12.54 3.67 0.81
CA ALA A 20 -11.52 4.69 0.62
C ALA A 20 -11.11 4.79 -0.85
N VAL A 21 -11.07 3.66 -1.57
CA VAL A 21 -10.67 3.60 -2.99
C VAL A 21 -11.92 3.54 -3.88
N PRO A 22 -12.11 4.47 -4.83
CA PRO A 22 -13.24 4.41 -5.76
C PRO A 22 -13.18 3.17 -6.67
N GLU A 23 -14.34 2.57 -6.94
CA GLU A 23 -14.47 1.35 -7.76
C GLU A 23 -13.77 1.46 -9.13
N ALA A 24 -13.88 2.62 -9.79
CA ALA A 24 -13.29 2.83 -11.11
C ALA A 24 -11.75 2.73 -11.13
N VAL A 25 -11.08 3.03 -10.01
CA VAL A 25 -9.61 3.01 -9.90
C VAL A 25 -9.10 1.84 -9.07
N PHE A 26 -9.98 1.11 -8.39
CA PHE A 26 -9.62 -0.04 -7.56
C PHE A 26 -8.76 -1.08 -8.31
N PRO A 27 -9.10 -1.51 -9.55
CA PRO A 27 -8.29 -2.52 -10.25
C PRO A 27 -6.84 -2.07 -10.53
N TYR A 28 -6.61 -0.76 -10.67
CA TYR A 28 -5.26 -0.24 -10.86
C TYR A 28 -4.44 -0.35 -9.57
N TRP A 29 -5.02 0.03 -8.44
CA TRP A 29 -4.35 0.01 -7.14
C TRP A 29 -4.17 -1.40 -6.61
N GLU A 30 -5.15 -2.27 -6.84
CA GLU A 30 -5.07 -3.70 -6.53
C GLU A 30 -3.89 -4.33 -7.26
N LYS A 31 -3.70 -4.02 -8.54
CA LYS A 31 -2.54 -4.48 -9.31
C LYS A 31 -1.19 -3.98 -8.78
N GLN A 32 -1.15 -2.79 -8.15
CA GLN A 32 0.06 -2.33 -7.47
C GLN A 32 0.30 -3.09 -6.17
N ALA A 33 -0.76 -3.39 -5.41
CA ALA A 33 -0.68 -4.23 -4.21
C ALA A 33 -0.28 -5.68 -4.55
N GLU A 34 -0.82 -6.28 -5.61
CA GLU A 34 -0.46 -7.61 -6.13
C GLU A 34 1.06 -7.70 -6.33
N ARG A 35 1.66 -6.72 -7.01
CA ARG A 35 3.11 -6.68 -7.26
C ARG A 35 3.95 -6.63 -5.99
N ILE A 36 3.47 -5.93 -4.97
CA ILE A 36 4.16 -5.84 -3.68
C ILE A 36 4.07 -7.18 -2.96
N ILE A 37 2.89 -7.80 -2.91
CA ILE A 37 2.72 -9.11 -2.29
C ILE A 37 3.56 -10.17 -3.03
N ASP A 38 3.56 -10.15 -4.36
CA ASP A 38 4.42 -10.98 -5.21
C ASP A 38 5.89 -10.87 -4.81
N GLN A 39 6.38 -9.65 -4.62
CA GLN A 39 7.77 -9.41 -4.22
C GLN A 39 8.10 -10.01 -2.85
N TYR A 40 7.22 -9.87 -1.87
CA TYR A 40 7.46 -10.37 -0.51
C TYR A 40 7.22 -11.88 -0.38
N THR A 41 6.42 -12.46 -1.26
CA THR A 41 6.14 -13.90 -1.31
C THR A 41 6.97 -14.63 -2.36
N PHE A 42 7.84 -13.94 -3.11
CA PHE A 42 8.66 -14.50 -4.19
C PHE A 42 7.83 -15.21 -5.27
N ASP A 43 6.76 -14.54 -5.70
CA ASP A 43 5.75 -15.04 -6.66
C ASP A 43 5.08 -16.35 -6.23
N ARG A 44 5.19 -16.80 -4.96
CA ARG A 44 4.56 -18.06 -4.52
C ARG A 44 3.05 -18.03 -4.71
N VAL A 45 2.40 -16.97 -4.23
CA VAL A 45 0.94 -16.77 -4.34
C VAL A 45 0.51 -16.63 -5.81
N LYS A 46 1.36 -16.06 -6.66
CA LYS A 46 1.10 -15.93 -8.10
C LYS A 46 1.21 -17.25 -8.86
N ARG A 47 2.14 -18.11 -8.46
CA ARG A 47 2.36 -19.43 -9.07
C ARG A 47 1.30 -20.42 -8.63
N ASP A 48 0.79 -20.28 -7.42
CA ASP A 48 -0.21 -21.16 -6.82
C ASP A 48 -1.39 -20.34 -6.26
N ASN A 49 -2.46 -20.30 -7.05
CA ASN A 49 -3.66 -19.54 -6.69
C ASN A 49 -4.41 -20.14 -5.49
N ASP A 50 -4.15 -21.40 -5.13
CA ASP A 50 -4.75 -22.01 -3.93
C ASP A 50 -4.18 -21.40 -2.64
N LEU A 51 -3.07 -20.66 -2.73
CA LEU A 51 -2.49 -19.89 -1.63
C LEU A 51 -3.15 -18.52 -1.41
N VAL A 52 -4.12 -18.12 -2.25
CA VAL A 52 -4.90 -16.88 -2.05
C VAL A 52 -5.93 -17.09 -0.94
N SER A 53 -5.46 -17.01 0.30
CA SER A 53 -6.28 -17.08 1.51
C SER A 53 -6.93 -15.74 1.83
N ASP A 54 -7.85 -15.71 2.81
CA ASP A 54 -8.47 -14.45 3.26
C ASP A 54 -7.43 -13.48 3.81
N GLU A 55 -6.34 -13.94 4.43
CA GLU A 55 -5.22 -13.08 4.86
C GLU A 55 -4.52 -12.41 3.68
N VAL A 56 -4.38 -13.09 2.53
CA VAL A 56 -3.82 -12.49 1.31
C VAL A 56 -4.78 -11.45 0.74
N ARG A 57 -6.09 -11.73 0.75
CA ARG A 57 -7.11 -10.79 0.27
C ARG A 57 -7.16 -9.53 1.13
N ASP A 58 -7.22 -9.68 2.44
CA ASP A 58 -7.24 -8.58 3.41
C ASP A 58 -5.95 -7.75 3.32
N CYS A 59 -4.79 -8.41 3.19
CA CYS A 59 -3.51 -7.73 2.97
C CYS A 59 -3.52 -6.90 1.67
N THR A 60 -4.09 -7.45 0.60
CA THR A 60 -4.24 -6.76 -0.68
C THR A 60 -5.12 -5.52 -0.53
N CYS A 61 -6.24 -5.63 0.19
CA CYS A 61 -7.14 -4.52 0.47
C CYS A 61 -6.46 -3.39 1.28
N GLU A 62 -5.80 -3.70 2.40
CA GLU A 62 -5.13 -2.67 3.22
C GLU A 62 -3.98 -1.99 2.43
N LEU A 63 -3.22 -2.76 1.64
CA LEU A 63 -2.18 -2.19 0.77
C LEU A 63 -2.76 -1.29 -0.32
N THR A 64 -3.89 -1.68 -0.93
CA THR A 64 -4.57 -0.87 -1.96
C THR A 64 -4.98 0.50 -1.39
N GLU A 65 -5.54 0.52 -0.18
CA GLU A 65 -5.92 1.77 0.50
C GLU A 65 -4.69 2.63 0.82
N LEU A 66 -3.62 2.04 1.35
CA LEU A 66 -2.38 2.76 1.66
C LEU A 66 -1.78 3.41 0.41
N LEU A 67 -1.71 2.66 -0.70
CA LEU A 67 -1.12 3.16 -1.95
C LEU A 67 -1.94 4.29 -2.55
N TYR A 68 -3.27 4.15 -2.57
CA TYR A 68 -4.17 5.20 -3.04
C TYR A 68 -4.09 6.46 -2.18
N ALA A 69 -4.06 6.31 -0.86
CA ALA A 69 -3.92 7.44 0.06
C ALA A 69 -2.58 8.18 -0.15
N ALA A 70 -1.48 7.45 -0.29
CA ALA A 70 -0.16 8.03 -0.52
C ALA A 70 -0.08 8.80 -1.85
N ASP A 71 -0.68 8.27 -2.91
CA ASP A 71 -0.75 8.96 -4.20
C ASP A 71 -1.64 10.21 -4.12
N SER A 72 -2.80 10.11 -3.47
CA SER A 72 -3.72 11.24 -3.31
C SER A 72 -3.08 12.42 -2.58
N VAL A 73 -2.32 12.14 -1.51
CA VAL A 73 -1.53 13.15 -0.76
C VAL A 73 -0.42 13.74 -1.63
N SER A 74 0.26 12.91 -2.43
CA SER A 74 1.31 13.36 -3.35
C SER A 74 0.74 14.28 -4.43
N GLN A 75 -0.41 13.94 -5.01
CA GLN A 75 -1.09 14.76 -6.02
C GLN A 75 -1.60 16.10 -5.46
N GLN A 76 -2.17 16.10 -4.24
CA GLN A 76 -2.59 17.32 -3.56
C GLN A 76 -1.40 18.26 -3.28
N THR A 77 -0.28 17.68 -2.85
CA THR A 77 0.99 18.39 -2.63
C THR A 77 1.50 19.08 -3.90
N LEU A 78 1.46 18.38 -5.03
CA LEU A 78 1.91 18.93 -6.32
C LEU A 78 0.99 20.06 -6.80
N GLN A 79 -0.33 19.92 -6.62
CA GLN A 79 -1.32 20.92 -7.01
C GLN A 79 -1.26 22.19 -6.16
N GLN A 80 -0.80 22.09 -4.91
CA GLN A 80 -0.59 23.25 -4.02
C GLN A 80 0.76 23.96 -4.25
N GLY A 81 1.44 23.71 -5.38
CA GLY A 81 2.62 24.47 -5.79
C GLY A 81 3.94 23.98 -5.19
N GLY A 82 4.03 22.71 -4.78
CA GLY A 82 5.29 22.12 -4.31
C GLY A 82 5.64 22.38 -2.85
N ALA A 83 4.75 23.01 -2.07
CA ALA A 83 4.85 23.03 -0.61
C ALA A 83 4.28 21.72 -0.03
N GLY A 84 4.88 20.60 -0.42
CA GLY A 84 4.61 19.32 0.21
C GLY A 84 5.23 19.23 1.60
N PRO A 85 4.88 18.17 2.35
CA PRO A 85 5.79 17.72 3.38
C PRO A 85 7.12 17.38 2.72
N LEU A 86 8.15 18.18 3.00
CA LEU A 86 9.46 18.23 2.36
C LEU A 86 10.11 16.83 2.23
N VAL A 87 9.86 16.14 1.12
CA VAL A 87 10.73 15.07 0.63
C VAL A 87 11.69 15.72 -0.35
N SER A 88 12.80 16.21 0.20
CA SER A 88 14.06 16.55 -0.48
C SER A 88 13.95 16.89 -1.98
N TYR A 89 13.79 18.16 -2.29
CA TYR A 89 14.53 18.75 -3.40
C TYR A 89 15.48 19.78 -2.78
N SER A 90 16.76 19.44 -2.73
CA SER A 90 17.79 20.44 -2.43
C SER A 90 17.88 21.36 -3.64
N ASN A 91 17.42 22.60 -3.52
CA ASN A 91 18.10 23.70 -4.19
C ASN A 91 17.83 25.02 -3.45
N ASP A 92 18.91 25.57 -2.90
CA ASP A 92 19.11 26.94 -2.42
C ASP A 92 18.08 27.60 -1.50
N GLY A 93 18.52 27.82 -0.26
CA GLY A 93 18.18 29.03 0.49
C GLY A 93 16.85 28.99 1.23
N GLU A 94 16.93 28.60 2.50
CA GLU A 94 15.96 28.90 3.56
C GLU A 94 14.65 28.11 3.52
N SER A 95 14.44 27.21 4.49
CA SER A 95 13.16 26.52 4.67
C SER A 95 12.93 26.19 6.15
N GLY A 96 11.82 26.71 6.68
CA GLY A 96 11.35 26.46 8.04
C GLY A 96 10.94 25.01 8.24
N THR A 97 11.43 24.42 9.32
CA THR A 97 11.32 22.99 9.62
C THR A 97 9.97 22.68 10.31
N PHE A 98 9.03 22.06 9.59
CA PHE A 98 8.01 21.21 10.22
C PHE A 98 8.51 19.77 10.14
N ASP A 99 8.73 19.15 11.30
CA ASP A 99 9.26 17.80 11.42
C ASP A 99 8.28 16.76 10.85
N LEU A 100 8.53 16.37 9.60
CA LEU A 100 7.80 15.36 8.84
C LEU A 100 8.64 14.09 8.63
N SER A 101 9.76 13.97 9.34
CA SER A 101 10.71 12.86 9.21
C SER A 101 10.11 11.48 9.52
N GLN A 102 8.94 11.43 10.15
CA GLN A 102 8.18 10.23 10.53
C GLN A 102 6.85 10.05 9.76
N SER A 103 6.58 10.86 8.72
CA SER A 103 5.31 10.76 8.00
C SER A 103 5.22 9.48 7.17
N VAL A 104 4.09 8.77 7.25
CA VAL A 104 3.74 7.57 6.45
C VAL A 104 3.83 7.82 4.94
N TYR A 105 3.86 9.09 4.54
CA TYR A 105 3.87 9.53 3.15
C TYR A 105 5.28 9.83 2.59
N THR A 106 6.34 9.67 3.38
CA THR A 106 7.73 9.63 2.88
C THR A 106 8.00 8.29 2.18
N GLU A 107 8.99 8.21 1.29
CA GLU A 107 9.33 6.93 0.63
C GLU A 107 9.73 5.85 1.65
N SER A 108 10.54 6.23 2.65
CA SER A 108 10.94 5.36 3.76
C SER A 108 9.77 4.99 4.68
N GLY A 109 8.88 5.95 4.99
CA GLY A 109 7.69 5.71 5.81
C GLY A 109 6.68 4.78 5.12
N LYS A 110 6.49 4.96 3.82
CA LYS A 110 5.65 4.09 2.98
C LYS A 110 6.22 2.67 2.93
N ALA A 111 7.53 2.52 2.71
CA ALA A 111 8.18 1.21 2.72
C ALA A 111 8.05 0.51 4.08
N ALA A 112 8.22 1.26 5.19
CA ALA A 112 8.03 0.75 6.54
C ALA A 112 6.59 0.28 6.78
N LYS A 113 5.58 1.06 6.36
CA LYS A 113 4.17 0.66 6.50
C LYS A 113 3.78 -0.50 5.61
N ILE A 114 4.26 -0.56 4.37
CA ILE A 114 4.08 -1.73 3.50
C ILE A 114 4.61 -2.98 4.19
N ARG A 115 5.84 -2.91 4.73
CA ARG A 115 6.44 -4.02 5.47
C ARG A 115 5.58 -4.40 6.68
N GLU A 116 5.15 -3.43 7.48
CA GLU A 116 4.30 -3.69 8.64
C GLU A 116 3.00 -4.42 8.27
N ILE A 117 2.28 -3.95 7.24
CA ILE A 117 1.03 -4.57 6.77
C ILE A 117 1.29 -6.01 6.33
N ILE A 118 2.32 -6.22 5.52
CA ILE A 118 2.65 -7.55 5.01
C ILE A 118 2.96 -8.52 6.15
N TYR A 119 3.78 -8.11 7.12
CA TYR A 119 4.13 -8.98 8.24
C TYR A 119 2.95 -9.19 9.20
N ARG A 120 2.03 -8.24 9.31
CA ARG A 120 0.81 -8.37 10.11
C ARG A 120 -0.10 -9.48 9.58
N TYR A 121 -0.32 -9.54 8.27
CA TYR A 121 -1.20 -10.54 7.66
C TYR A 121 -0.49 -11.85 7.31
N LEU A 122 0.69 -11.76 6.69
CA LEU A 122 1.38 -12.91 6.10
C LEU A 122 2.48 -13.47 6.99
N GLY A 123 2.80 -12.82 8.11
CA GLY A 123 3.89 -13.25 9.01
C GLY A 123 3.73 -14.67 9.54
N ASN A 124 2.50 -15.11 9.77
CA ASN A 124 2.20 -16.43 10.34
C ASN A 124 1.73 -17.47 9.31
N THR A 125 1.65 -17.11 8.02
CA THR A 125 1.12 -17.99 6.97
C THR A 125 2.19 -18.88 6.33
N GLY A 126 3.48 -18.60 6.60
CA GLY A 126 4.60 -19.28 5.94
C GLY A 126 4.82 -18.83 4.48
N LEU A 127 4.03 -17.87 3.98
CA LEU A 127 4.15 -17.35 2.62
C LEU A 127 5.36 -16.44 2.46
N LEU A 128 5.76 -15.75 3.53
CA LEU A 128 6.92 -14.86 3.53
C LEU A 128 8.23 -15.64 3.42
N TYR A 129 9.24 -14.96 2.88
CA TYR A 129 10.60 -15.47 2.86
C TYR A 129 11.24 -15.35 4.25
N ALA A 130 11.60 -16.49 4.83
CA ALA A 130 12.21 -16.55 6.16
C ALA A 130 13.74 -16.35 6.15
N GLY A 131 14.39 -16.30 4.98
CA GLY A 131 15.84 -16.46 4.89
C GLY A 131 16.25 -17.90 5.24
N VAL A 132 17.18 -18.46 4.48
CA VAL A 132 17.86 -19.71 4.84
C VAL A 132 19.31 -19.39 5.12
#